data_AF-A0A6A0H151-F1
#
_entry.id   AF-A0A6A0H151-F1
#
_cell.length_a   1.000
_cell.length_b   1.000
_cell.length_c   1.000
_cell.angle_alpha   90.00
_cell.angle_beta   90.00
_cell.angle_gamma   90.00
#
_symmetry.space_group_name_H-M   'P 1'
#
loop_
_entity.id
_entity.type
_entity.pdbx_description
1 polymer ?
#
loop_
_entity_poly.entity_id
_entity_poly.type
_entity_poly.pdbx_seq_one_letter_code
_entity_poly.pdbx_strand_id
1 'polypeptide(L)'
;MWTKCLYHITGAITFVNEIPWVIEPVYIAQWSTMWMMMRREKRDRRHFKRMRFPPFDDEEPPLDFADNVLDVEPLEAIQIELDPDEDAAVSNLKHFLWHLS
;
A
#
# COMPACT_ATOMS: atom_id res chain seq x y z
N MET A 1 -7.82 -1.67 -1.93
CA MET A 1 -8.07 -2.87 -1.10
C MET A 1 -9.00 -2.46 0.03
N TRP A 2 -9.95 -3.29 0.41
CA TRP A 2 -10.95 -3.00 1.44
C TRP A 2 -10.71 -3.91 2.65
N THR A 3 -10.95 -3.41 3.86
CA THR A 3 -10.87 -4.19 5.10
C THR A 3 -12.21 -4.16 5.81
N LYS A 4 -12.60 -5.27 6.44
CA LYS A 4 -13.80 -5.33 7.27
C LYS A 4 -13.60 -4.50 8.53
N CYS A 5 -14.59 -3.65 8.80
CA CYS A 5 -14.65 -2.83 10.00
C CYS A 5 -15.77 -3.30 10.93
N LEU A 6 -15.50 -3.25 12.23
CA LEU A 6 -16.49 -3.37 13.29
C LEU A 6 -16.71 -2.00 13.90
N TYR A 7 -17.90 -1.43 13.75
CA TYR A 7 -18.21 -0.08 14.22
C TYR A 7 -19.34 -0.08 15.26
N HIS A 8 -19.29 0.88 16.18
CA HIS A 8 -20.40 1.13 17.11
C HIS A 8 -21.54 1.87 16.38
N ILE A 9 -22.79 1.52 16.67
CA ILE A 9 -23.96 2.09 15.97
C ILE A 9 -24.06 3.62 16.07
N THR A 10 -23.53 4.21 17.14
CA THR A 10 -23.50 5.67 17.33
C THR A 10 -22.27 6.34 16.73
N GLY A 11 -21.34 5.59 16.11
CA GLY A 11 -20.10 6.13 15.54
C GLY A 11 -19.00 6.46 16.56
N ALA A 12 -19.14 6.06 17.82
CA ALA A 12 -18.17 6.40 18.87
C ALA A 12 -16.78 5.76 18.66
N ILE A 13 -16.73 4.60 18.01
CA ILE A 13 -15.49 3.86 17.74
C ILE A 13 -15.67 2.91 16.55
N THR A 14 -14.58 2.70 15.81
CA THR A 14 -14.50 1.75 14.68
C THR A 14 -13.17 0.98 14.76
N PHE A 15 -13.24 -0.34 14.75
CA PHE A 15 -12.10 -1.26 14.75
C PHE A 15 -11.93 -1.92 13.40
N VAL A 16 -10.67 -2.20 13.02
CA VAL A 16 -10.36 -3.12 11.91
C VAL A 16 -10.54 -4.55 12.42
N ASN A 17 -11.37 -5.34 11.74
CA ASN A 17 -11.76 -6.68 12.17
C ASN A 17 -11.16 -7.78 11.26
N GLU A 18 -9.88 -7.65 10.95
CA GLU A 18 -9.16 -8.60 10.11
C GLU A 18 -7.75 -8.83 10.64
N ILE A 19 -7.25 -10.06 10.45
CA ILE A 19 -5.85 -10.42 10.69
C ILE A 19 -5.18 -10.57 9.32
N PRO A 20 -4.09 -9.83 9.04
CA PRO A 20 -3.40 -9.92 7.76
C PRO A 20 -2.50 -11.17 7.71
N TRP A 21 -3.00 -12.26 7.14
CA TRP A 21 -2.24 -13.47 6.84
C TRP A 21 -1.45 -13.35 5.54
N VAL A 22 -0.16 -13.67 5.57
CA VAL A 22 0.71 -13.64 4.39
C VAL A 22 1.40 -14.98 4.17
N ILE A 23 1.67 -15.31 2.91
CA ILE A 23 2.53 -16.46 2.55
C ILE A 23 3.98 -15.99 2.67
N GLU A 24 4.71 -16.52 3.66
CA GLU A 24 6.08 -16.07 4.01
C GLU A 24 7.04 -15.91 2.82
N PRO A 25 7.25 -16.92 1.95
CA PRO A 25 8.18 -16.76 0.82
C PRO A 25 7.73 -15.69 -0.18
N VAL A 26 6.42 -15.49 -0.36
CA VAL A 26 5.87 -14.43 -1.23
C VAL A 26 6.10 -13.07 -0.60
N TYR A 27 5.85 -12.94 0.70
CA TYR A 27 6.06 -11.69 1.44
C TYR A 27 7.53 -11.24 1.38
N ILE A 28 8.47 -12.18 1.60
CA ILE A 28 9.91 -11.91 1.50
C ILE A 28 10.28 -11.49 0.07
N ALA A 29 9.78 -12.20 -0.96
CA ALA A 29 10.05 -11.84 -2.35
C ALA A 29 9.52 -10.43 -2.68
N GLN A 30 8.29 -10.10 -2.27
CA GLN A 30 7.72 -8.77 -2.48
C GLN A 30 8.57 -7.67 -1.81
N TRP A 31 8.95 -7.84 -0.55
CA TRP A 31 9.84 -6.87 0.11
C TRP A 31 11.22 -6.77 -0.53
N SER A 32 11.74 -7.88 -1.06
CA SER A 32 13.01 -7.89 -1.80
C SER A 32 12.90 -7.07 -3.10
N THR A 33 11.78 -7.20 -3.83
CA THR A 33 11.53 -6.35 -5.01
C THR A 33 11.39 -4.88 -4.63
N MET A 34 10.69 -4.56 -3.53
CA MET A 34 10.59 -3.18 -3.02
C MET A 34 11.95 -2.59 -2.70
N TRP A 35 12.80 -3.35 -1.99
CA TRP A 35 14.16 -2.95 -1.66
C TRP A 35 14.98 -2.63 -2.90
N MET A 36 14.93 -3.49 -3.93
CA MET A 36 15.63 -3.28 -5.19
C MET A 36 15.13 -2.02 -5.91
N MET A 37 13.81 -1.85 -6.04
CA MET A 37 13.20 -0.70 -6.71
C MET A 37 13.53 0.61 -5.98
N MET A 38 13.41 0.66 -4.66
CA MET A 38 13.75 1.84 -3.87
C MET A 38 15.23 2.20 -3.94
N ARG A 39 16.14 1.22 -4.01
CA ARG A 39 17.57 1.47 -4.20
C ARG A 39 17.90 2.03 -5.58
N ARG A 40 17.25 1.50 -6.62
CA ARG A 40 17.35 2.04 -8.00
C ARG A 40 16.85 3.48 -8.04
N GLU A 41 15.66 3.72 -7.49
CA GLU A 41 15.06 5.07 -7.41
C GLU A 41 15.96 6.04 -6.65
N LYS A 42 16.51 5.63 -5.51
CA LYS A 42 17.45 6.45 -4.72
C LYS A 42 18.75 6.75 -5.46
N ARG A 43 19.27 5.80 -6.25
CA ARG A 43 20.48 6.00 -7.07
C ARG A 43 20.22 6.96 -8.22
N ASP A 44 19.07 6.82 -8.88
CA ASP A 44 18.80 7.49 -10.16
C ASP A 44 18.16 8.87 -9.98
N ARG A 45 17.44 9.11 -8.87
CA ARG A 45 16.81 10.41 -8.60
C ARG A 45 17.83 11.44 -8.08
N ARG A 46 18.03 12.51 -8.86
CA ARG A 46 18.95 13.62 -8.50
C ARG A 46 18.51 14.42 -7.27
N HIS A 47 17.23 14.76 -7.18
CA HIS A 47 16.67 15.53 -6.07
C HIS A 47 15.51 14.76 -5.44
N PHE A 48 15.75 14.19 -4.27
CA PHE A 48 14.71 13.50 -3.50
C PHE A 48 14.15 14.44 -2.44
N LYS A 49 12.94 14.97 -2.65
CA LYS A 49 12.24 15.77 -1.65
C LYS A 49 11.65 14.83 -0.58
N ARG A 50 11.99 15.07 0.69
CA ARG A 50 11.41 14.35 1.82
C ARG A 50 10.04 14.94 2.17
N MET A 51 9.15 14.11 2.70
CA MET A 51 7.90 14.60 3.29
C MET A 51 8.20 15.49 4.49
N ARG A 52 7.36 16.50 4.70
CA ARG A 52 7.38 17.32 5.92
C ARG A 52 6.57 16.62 6.99
N PHE A 53 7.06 16.62 8.22
CA PHE A 53 6.37 16.11 9.40
C PHE A 53 6.17 17.24 10.42
N PRO A 54 4.97 17.37 11.03
CA PRO A 54 3.74 16.65 10.71
C PRO A 54 3.21 17.02 9.30
N PRO A 55 2.48 16.12 8.62
CA PRO A 55 1.95 16.40 7.29
C PRO A 55 0.79 17.41 7.30
N PHE A 56 0.05 17.48 8.41
CA PHE A 56 -1.09 18.38 8.61
C PHE A 56 -0.79 19.37 9.73
N ASP A 57 -1.48 20.51 9.69
CA ASP A 57 -1.46 21.52 10.75
C ASP A 57 -2.47 21.13 11.86
N ASP A 58 -2.17 21.45 13.11
CA ASP A 58 -2.99 21.07 14.26
C ASP A 58 -4.32 21.86 14.33
N GLU A 59 -4.37 23.03 13.66
CA GLU A 59 -5.56 23.88 13.58
C GLU A 59 -6.54 23.47 12.46
N GLU A 60 -6.12 22.59 11.53
CA GLU A 60 -6.97 22.11 10.45
C GLU A 60 -7.77 20.86 10.89
N PRO A 61 -9.09 20.81 10.64
CA PRO A 61 -9.87 19.61 10.94
C PRO A 61 -9.45 18.44 10.05
N PRO A 62 -9.63 17.18 10.50
CA PRO A 62 -9.40 16.02 9.66
C PRO A 62 -10.20 16.08 8.35
N LEU A 63 -9.56 15.72 7.24
CA LEU A 63 -10.20 15.68 5.93
C LEU A 63 -11.24 14.56 5.86
N ASP A 64 -12.40 14.86 5.28
CA ASP A 64 -13.41 13.86 4.99
C ASP A 64 -13.01 13.01 3.77
N PHE A 65 -13.19 11.70 3.89
CA PHE A 65 -12.77 10.75 2.85
C PHE A 65 -13.64 10.82 1.60
N ALA A 66 -14.95 11.02 1.74
CA ALA A 66 -15.87 11.03 0.61
C ALA A 66 -15.59 12.26 -0.28
N ASP A 67 -15.32 13.40 0.34
CA ASP A 67 -15.10 14.65 -0.39
C ASP A 67 -13.69 14.76 -1.00
N ASN A 68 -12.66 14.22 -0.33
CA ASN A 68 -11.26 14.51 -0.69
C ASN A 68 -10.50 13.33 -1.32
N VAL A 69 -10.96 12.09 -1.15
CA VAL A 69 -10.16 10.90 -1.48
C VAL A 69 -10.91 9.90 -2.36
N LEU A 70 -12.22 9.72 -2.14
CA LEU A 70 -12.98 8.64 -2.78
C LEU A 70 -12.89 8.65 -4.31
N ASP A 71 -12.96 9.82 -4.93
CA ASP A 71 -12.94 9.99 -6.39
C ASP A 71 -11.54 10.27 -6.97
N VAL A 72 -10.51 10.27 -6.13
CA VAL A 72 -9.13 10.53 -6.54
C VAL A 72 -8.44 9.20 -6.88
N GLU A 73 -8.00 9.05 -8.13
CA GLU A 73 -7.26 7.86 -8.55
C GLU A 73 -5.91 7.78 -7.81
N PRO A 74 -5.60 6.66 -7.13
CA PRO A 74 -4.33 6.49 -6.46
C PRO A 74 -3.16 6.55 -7.42
N LEU A 75 -2.02 7.06 -6.94
CA LEU A 75 -0.77 6.99 -7.68
C LEU A 75 -0.33 5.54 -7.88
N GLU A 76 0.46 5.33 -8.93
CA GLU A 76 1.02 4.02 -9.23
C GLU A 76 1.85 3.49 -8.06
N ALA A 77 1.55 2.25 -7.67
CA ALA A 77 2.32 1.57 -6.63
C ALA A 77 3.72 1.23 -7.14
N ILE A 78 4.69 1.11 -6.21
CA ILE A 78 6.01 0.59 -6.57
C ILE A 78 5.83 -0.86 -7.01
N GLN A 79 6.23 -1.16 -8.24
CA GLN A 79 6.22 -2.50 -8.81
C GLN A 79 7.47 -2.71 -9.64
N ILE A 80 7.97 -3.95 -9.65
CA ILE A 80 9.02 -4.35 -10.58
C ILE A 80 8.38 -4.92 -11.85
N GLU A 81 8.88 -4.55 -13.02
CA GLU A 81 8.57 -5.27 -14.24
C GLU A 81 9.13 -6.68 -14.13
N LEU A 82 8.27 -7.68 -14.31
CA LEU A 82 8.68 -9.08 -14.30
C LEU A 82 8.81 -9.55 -15.75
N ASP A 83 9.74 -10.47 -15.97
CA ASP A 83 9.90 -11.08 -17.28
C ASP A 83 8.73 -12.04 -17.56
N PRO A 84 8.03 -11.92 -18.70
CA PRO A 84 6.85 -12.73 -18.98
C PRO A 84 7.16 -14.22 -19.16
N ASP A 85 8.39 -14.58 -19.50
CA ASP A 85 8.82 -15.96 -19.75
C ASP A 85 9.50 -16.56 -18.51
N GLU A 86 10.45 -15.85 -17.89
CA GLU A 86 11.21 -16.35 -16.73
C GLU A 86 10.40 -16.30 -15.42
N ASP A 87 9.62 -15.24 -15.22
CA ASP A 87 8.85 -15.01 -13.98
C ASP A 87 7.37 -15.37 -14.11
N ALA A 88 7.00 -16.07 -15.19
CA ALA A 88 5.61 -16.43 -15.52
C ALA A 88 4.88 -17.08 -14.32
N ALA A 89 5.57 -17.96 -13.59
CA ALA A 89 5.02 -18.70 -12.45
C ALA A 89 4.63 -17.80 -11.25
N VAL A 90 5.28 -16.65 -11.10
CA VAL A 90 5.06 -15.71 -9.98
C VAL A 90 4.37 -14.41 -10.42
N SER A 91 4.18 -14.21 -11.72
CA SER A 91 3.51 -13.04 -12.31
C SER A 91 2.13 -12.81 -11.68
N ASN A 92 1.34 -13.87 -11.50
CA ASN A 92 0.02 -13.82 -10.86
C ASN A 92 0.12 -13.66 -9.34
N LEU A 93 1.23 -14.07 -8.71
CA LEU A 93 1.46 -13.95 -7.27
C LEU A 93 1.71 -12.50 -6.82
N LYS A 94 2.04 -11.59 -7.75
CA LYS A 94 2.24 -10.16 -7.49
C LYS A 94 1.09 -9.52 -6.70
N HIS A 95 -0.15 -9.93 -6.96
CA HIS A 95 -1.34 -9.36 -6.35
C HIS A 95 -2.03 -10.32 -5.35
N PHE A 96 -1.45 -11.49 -5.12
CA PHE A 96 -2.15 -12.67 -4.62
C PHE A 96 -2.11 -12.83 -3.10
N LEU A 97 -1.58 -11.85 -2.36
CA LEU A 97 -1.53 -11.95 -0.91
C LEU A 97 -2.92 -12.08 -0.25
N TRP A 98 -4.03 -11.79 -0.94
CA TRP A 98 -5.27 -11.46 -0.22
C TRP A 98 -6.57 -12.04 -0.80
N HIS A 99 -6.53 -13.08 -1.65
CA HIS A 99 -7.76 -13.79 -2.11
C HIS A 99 -8.14 -15.00 -1.24
N LEU A 100 -7.53 -15.18 -0.05
CA LEU A 100 -7.78 -16.32 0.85
C LEU A 100 -8.73 -16.00 2.02
N SER A 101 -9.58 -14.98 1.90
CA SER A 101 -10.58 -14.61 2.92
C SER A 101 -11.92 -14.18 2.34
#